data_AF-A0AA39Z1L4-F1
#
_entry.id   AF-A0AA39Z1L4-F1
#
_cell.length_a   1.000
_cell.length_b   1.000
_cell.length_c   1.000
_cell.angle_alpha   90.00
_cell.angle_beta   90.00
_cell.angle_gamma   90.00
#
_symmetry.space_group_name_H-M   'P 1'
#
loop_
_entity.id
_entity.type
_entity.pdbx_description
1 polymer ?
#
loop_
_entity_poly.entity_id
_entity_poly.type
_entity_poly.pdbx_seq_one_letter_code
_entity_poly.pdbx_strand_id
1 'polypeptide(L)'
;MSTTTTTFLPSLRALTTRLFSRPSPPSQCRPLTTTPTQLALSKSSIAKLGPGSKPAKGSSGNKNQPTRRSKRKGEVARDPRMINLLRHFAVLSPQRIPAPLRMARNRYLRHWTIHRAWLLFRRQQREAREKTWMRQYQSMNRACEELRLTSGPGTREEGYLFRMAMEKKGVYGLKGVPIEYARAQTETPPRVPWDHEWKRD
;
A
#
# COMPACT_ATOMS: atom_id res chain seq x y z
N MET A 1 -21.65 55.80 49.35
CA MET A 1 -21.31 54.69 50.27
C MET A 1 -22.16 53.50 49.91
N SER A 2 -21.48 52.40 49.54
CA SER A 2 -21.92 51.00 49.51
C SER A 2 -23.29 50.63 48.93
N THR A 3 -23.29 50.10 47.70
CA THR A 3 -24.28 49.10 47.27
C THR A 3 -23.56 47.83 46.83
N THR A 4 -23.85 46.75 47.55
CA THR A 4 -23.32 45.40 47.36
C THR A 4 -24.09 44.68 46.25
N THR A 5 -23.41 44.23 45.20
CA THR A 5 -24.02 43.39 44.15
C THR A 5 -23.50 41.96 44.29
N THR A 6 -24.33 41.09 44.88
CA THR A 6 -24.11 39.65 45.01
C THR A 6 -24.38 38.94 43.69
N THR A 7 -23.38 38.22 43.18
CA THR A 7 -23.44 37.42 41.96
C THR A 7 -24.11 36.06 42.24
N PHE A 8 -25.27 35.80 41.62
CA PHE A 8 -25.90 34.47 41.62
C PHE A 8 -25.51 33.71 40.34
N LEU A 9 -24.85 32.55 40.52
CA LEU A 9 -24.62 31.57 39.45
C LEU A 9 -25.78 30.56 39.41
N PRO A 10 -26.40 30.28 38.26
CA PRO A 10 -27.34 29.18 38.15
C PRO A 10 -26.61 27.83 37.98
N SER A 11 -26.86 26.95 38.94
CA SER A 11 -26.50 25.52 38.93
C SER A 11 -27.29 24.79 37.83
N LEU A 12 -26.60 24.30 36.80
CA LEU A 12 -27.15 23.38 35.80
C LEU A 12 -27.22 21.96 36.38
N ARG A 13 -28.31 21.67 37.09
CA ARG A 13 -28.78 20.31 37.38
C ARG A 13 -30.05 20.06 36.57
N ALA A 14 -29.90 19.52 35.36
CA ALA A 14 -30.95 18.74 34.69
C ALA A 14 -30.38 18.13 33.39
N LEU A 15 -30.93 16.98 33.01
CA LEU A 15 -30.75 16.27 31.74
C LEU A 15 -29.65 15.19 31.69
N THR A 16 -29.64 14.31 32.71
CA THR A 16 -29.34 12.90 32.48
C THR A 16 -30.64 12.17 32.16
N THR A 17 -30.77 11.64 30.95
CA THR A 17 -31.50 10.42 30.54
C THR A 17 -31.99 10.57 29.10
N ARG A 18 -31.41 9.78 28.19
CA ARG A 18 -32.00 9.19 26.97
C ARG A 18 -30.88 8.85 25.98
N LEU A 19 -30.18 7.75 26.24
CA LEU A 19 -29.35 7.08 25.23
C LEU A 19 -29.52 5.57 25.39
N PHE A 20 -30.70 5.05 25.03
CA PHE A 20 -30.83 3.64 24.66
C PHE A 20 -31.98 3.48 23.66
N SER A 21 -31.75 2.57 22.71
CA SER A 21 -32.64 2.09 21.65
C SER A 21 -32.57 2.84 20.30
N ARG A 22 -31.66 2.36 19.44
CA ARG A 22 -31.96 2.20 18.02
C ARG A 22 -31.53 0.80 17.59
N PRO A 23 -32.42 -0.04 17.05
CA PRO A 23 -32.07 -1.38 16.60
C PRO A 23 -31.31 -1.31 15.27
N SER A 24 -30.16 -1.96 15.20
CA SER A 24 -29.45 -2.24 13.95
C SER A 24 -30.14 -3.38 13.19
N PRO A 25 -30.22 -3.34 11.85
CA PRO A 25 -30.77 -4.44 11.07
C PRO A 25 -29.92 -5.71 11.23
N PRO A 26 -30.52 -6.92 11.13
CA PRO A 26 -29.76 -8.16 11.21
C PRO A 26 -28.77 -8.22 10.05
N SER A 27 -27.48 -8.25 10.40
CA SER A 27 -26.42 -8.61 9.47
C SER A 27 -26.63 -10.06 9.09
N GLN A 28 -27.12 -10.29 7.86
CA GLN A 28 -27.20 -11.61 7.28
C GLN A 28 -25.78 -12.21 7.25
N CYS A 29 -25.57 -13.27 8.03
CA CYS A 29 -24.36 -14.07 8.00
C CYS A 29 -24.19 -14.62 6.57
N ARG A 30 -23.20 -14.11 5.83
CA ARG A 30 -22.79 -14.72 4.58
C ARG A 30 -22.07 -16.05 4.89
N PRO A 31 -22.51 -17.19 4.33
CA PRO A 31 -21.74 -18.42 4.43
C PRO A 31 -20.41 -18.27 3.70
N LEU A 32 -19.35 -18.81 4.30
CA LEU A 32 -18.04 -18.97 3.66
C LEU A 32 -18.17 -20.00 2.53
N THR A 33 -18.51 -19.57 1.33
CA THR A 33 -18.40 -20.42 0.14
C THR A 33 -16.95 -20.37 -0.35
N THR A 34 -16.13 -21.31 0.10
CA THR A 34 -14.84 -21.59 -0.50
C THR A 34 -15.09 -22.30 -1.82
N THR A 35 -15.02 -21.59 -2.95
CA THR A 35 -14.89 -22.23 -4.26
C THR A 35 -13.40 -22.56 -4.49
N PRO A 36 -12.99 -23.83 -4.57
CA PRO A 36 -11.66 -24.16 -5.06
C PRO A 36 -11.62 -23.98 -6.57
N THR A 37 -10.76 -23.08 -7.05
CA THR A 37 -10.40 -23.01 -8.47
C THR A 37 -9.58 -24.25 -8.82
N GLN A 38 -10.24 -25.29 -9.33
CA GLN A 38 -9.59 -26.45 -9.94
C GLN A 38 -9.12 -26.05 -11.34
N LEU A 39 -7.87 -25.59 -11.46
CA LEU A 39 -7.16 -25.59 -12.74
C LEU A 39 -6.74 -27.02 -13.05
N ALA A 40 -7.63 -27.76 -13.69
CA ALA A 40 -7.36 -29.07 -14.26
C ALA A 40 -6.44 -28.91 -15.48
N LEU A 41 -5.16 -29.20 -15.32
CA LEU A 41 -4.26 -29.43 -16.44
C LEU A 41 -4.37 -30.90 -16.85
N SER A 42 -4.92 -31.11 -18.04
CA SER A 42 -5.11 -32.40 -18.71
C SER A 42 -3.80 -33.19 -18.78
N LYS A 43 -3.77 -34.35 -18.12
CA LYS A 43 -2.75 -35.37 -18.34
C LYS A 43 -3.21 -36.22 -19.52
N SER A 44 -2.55 -36.08 -20.66
CA SER A 44 -2.73 -36.97 -21.80
C SER A 44 -2.27 -38.38 -21.43
N SER A 45 -3.19 -39.32 -21.57
CA SER A 45 -2.98 -40.76 -21.49
C SER A 45 -2.24 -41.24 -22.73
N ILE A 46 -1.05 -41.82 -22.55
CA ILE A 46 -0.50 -42.78 -23.50
C ILE A 46 -0.42 -44.12 -22.77
N ALA A 47 -1.34 -45.00 -23.14
CA ALA A 47 -1.32 -46.40 -22.77
C ALA A 47 -0.23 -47.13 -23.57
N LYS A 48 0.52 -48.02 -22.91
CA LYS A 48 1.16 -49.14 -23.60
C LYS A 48 1.14 -50.37 -22.69
N LEU A 49 0.61 -51.44 -23.28
CA LEU A 49 0.37 -52.78 -22.74
C LEU A 49 1.67 -53.48 -22.30
N GLY A 50 1.54 -54.48 -21.39
CA GLY A 50 2.61 -55.20 -20.68
C GLY A 50 3.46 -56.18 -21.52
N PRO A 51 3.93 -57.35 -21.02
CA PRO A 51 3.75 -58.00 -19.72
C PRO A 51 5.08 -58.54 -19.09
N GLY A 52 4.99 -59.24 -17.95
CA GLY A 52 5.87 -60.39 -17.69
C GLY A 52 7.00 -60.22 -16.67
N SER A 53 6.69 -60.57 -15.43
CA SER A 53 7.64 -60.94 -14.38
C SER A 53 8.40 -62.24 -14.72
N LYS A 54 9.72 -62.27 -14.54
CA LYS A 54 10.46 -63.43 -13.98
C LYS A 54 11.68 -62.94 -13.16
N PRO A 55 12.00 -63.59 -12.02
CA PRO A 55 13.13 -63.24 -11.18
C PRO A 55 14.39 -64.02 -11.60
N ALA A 56 15.58 -63.45 -11.38
CA ALA A 56 16.82 -64.21 -11.42
C ALA A 56 17.83 -63.70 -10.37
N LYS A 57 18.52 -64.69 -9.79
CA LYS A 57 19.42 -64.65 -8.63
C LYS A 57 20.68 -63.82 -8.86
N GLY A 58 21.35 -63.52 -7.75
CA GLY A 58 22.44 -62.57 -7.64
C GLY A 58 23.75 -62.95 -8.33
N SER A 59 24.61 -61.94 -8.44
CA SER A 59 26.06 -62.10 -8.42
C SER A 59 26.69 -60.81 -7.92
N SER A 60 27.58 -60.97 -6.95
CA SER A 60 28.48 -59.96 -6.41
C SER A 60 29.45 -59.46 -7.48
N GLY A 61 29.60 -58.14 -7.63
CA GLY A 61 30.56 -57.58 -8.59
C GLY A 61 30.86 -56.10 -8.36
N ASN A 62 31.86 -55.86 -7.53
CA ASN A 62 32.81 -54.73 -7.53
C ASN A 62 32.30 -53.27 -7.47
N LYS A 63 32.48 -52.66 -6.29
CA LYS A 63 32.42 -51.21 -6.06
C LYS A 63 33.75 -50.59 -6.51
N ASN A 64 33.81 -50.07 -7.73
CA ASN A 64 34.66 -48.93 -8.15
C ASN A 64 34.68 -48.81 -9.68
N GLN A 65 33.65 -48.19 -10.25
CA GLN A 65 33.79 -47.49 -11.52
C GLN A 65 33.03 -46.17 -11.46
N PRO A 66 33.65 -45.02 -11.77
CA PRO A 66 32.93 -43.78 -11.93
C PRO A 66 32.10 -43.91 -13.22
N THR A 67 30.77 -43.92 -13.09
CA THR A 67 29.88 -43.82 -14.24
C THR A 67 30.09 -42.44 -14.88
N ARG A 68 30.89 -42.40 -15.95
CA ARG A 68 31.04 -41.22 -16.81
C ARG A 68 29.66 -40.91 -17.40
N ARG A 69 28.95 -39.93 -16.82
CA ARG A 69 27.76 -39.34 -17.43
C ARG A 69 28.14 -38.84 -18.82
N SER A 70 27.61 -39.48 -19.86
CA SER A 70 27.75 -39.01 -21.23
C SER A 70 27.12 -37.62 -21.33
N LYS A 71 27.94 -36.61 -21.64
CA LYS A 71 27.43 -35.28 -21.97
C LYS A 71 26.57 -35.44 -23.22
N ARG A 72 25.29 -35.07 -23.12
CA ARG A 72 24.37 -35.02 -24.26
C ARG A 72 24.98 -34.06 -25.29
N LYS A 73 25.36 -34.62 -26.44
CA LYS A 73 26.04 -33.94 -27.54
C LYS A 73 25.03 -32.96 -28.17
N GLY A 74 25.05 -31.69 -27.76
CA GLY A 74 24.16 -30.65 -28.29
C GLY A 74 23.73 -29.55 -27.32
N GLU A 75 23.99 -29.67 -26.01
CA GLU A 75 23.70 -28.58 -25.07
C GLU A 75 24.84 -27.56 -25.09
N VAL A 76 24.63 -26.41 -25.75
CA VAL A 76 25.55 -25.27 -25.68
C VAL A 76 25.78 -24.95 -24.20
N ALA A 77 27.04 -24.94 -23.77
CA ALA A 77 27.40 -24.66 -22.39
C ALA A 77 26.82 -23.30 -22.01
N ARG A 78 25.77 -23.31 -21.18
CA ARG A 78 25.14 -22.07 -20.71
C ARG A 78 26.17 -21.26 -19.94
N ASP A 79 26.24 -19.97 -20.24
CA ASP A 79 27.12 -19.05 -19.54
C ASP A 79 26.98 -19.17 -18.02
N PRO A 80 28.08 -19.22 -17.25
CA PRO A 80 28.03 -19.41 -15.81
C PRO A 80 27.28 -18.25 -15.10
N ARG A 81 27.33 -17.03 -15.66
CA ARG A 81 26.55 -15.87 -15.20
C ARG A 81 25.05 -16.10 -15.36
N MET A 82 24.63 -16.62 -16.52
CA MET A 82 23.23 -16.96 -16.78
C MET A 82 22.76 -18.10 -15.88
N ILE A 83 23.59 -19.12 -15.65
CA ILE A 83 23.28 -20.19 -14.70
C ILE A 83 23.12 -19.63 -13.28
N ASN A 84 23.98 -18.71 -12.84
CA ASN A 84 23.87 -18.08 -11.52
C ASN A 84 22.56 -17.28 -11.39
N LEU A 85 22.20 -16.52 -12.42
CA LEU A 85 20.94 -15.78 -12.49
C LEU A 85 19.72 -16.72 -12.43
N LEU A 86 19.74 -17.80 -13.21
CA LEU A 86 18.68 -18.82 -13.21
C LEU A 86 18.57 -19.51 -11.85
N ARG A 87 19.69 -19.74 -11.16
CA ARG A 87 19.69 -20.27 -9.78
C ARG A 87 19.09 -19.28 -8.79
N HIS A 88 19.39 -17.99 -8.89
CA HIS A 88 18.78 -16.96 -8.04
C HIS A 88 17.25 -16.94 -8.22
N PHE A 89 16.76 -16.96 -9.46
CA PHE A 89 15.32 -17.03 -9.72
C PHE A 89 14.69 -18.36 -9.32
N ALA A 90 15.43 -19.47 -9.40
CA ALA A 90 14.94 -20.74 -8.92
C ALA A 90 14.63 -20.73 -7.42
N VAL A 91 15.35 -19.95 -6.60
CA VAL A 91 15.06 -19.78 -5.16
C VAL A 91 13.71 -19.09 -4.93
N LEU A 92 13.30 -18.20 -5.84
CA LEU A 92 11.99 -17.54 -5.81
C LEU A 92 10.86 -18.41 -6.38
N SER A 93 11.14 -19.66 -6.79
CA SER A 93 10.09 -20.56 -7.25
C SER A 93 9.15 -20.97 -6.09
N PRO A 94 7.85 -21.21 -6.35
CA PRO A 94 6.89 -21.60 -5.32
C PRO A 94 7.27 -22.85 -4.52
N GLN A 95 8.14 -23.70 -5.08
CA GLN A 95 8.64 -24.92 -4.42
C GLN A 95 9.78 -24.64 -3.43
N ARG A 96 10.48 -23.51 -3.56
CA ARG A 96 11.64 -23.15 -2.73
C ARG A 96 11.36 -22.01 -1.75
N ILE A 97 10.31 -21.22 -1.98
CA ILE A 97 9.82 -20.24 -1.00
C ILE A 97 9.43 -20.98 0.29
N PRO A 98 9.72 -20.42 1.48
CA PRO A 98 9.37 -21.04 2.74
C PRO A 98 7.85 -21.28 2.85
N ALA A 99 7.48 -22.37 3.52
CA ALA A 99 6.08 -22.70 3.76
C ALA A 99 5.36 -21.60 4.56
N PRO A 100 4.02 -21.45 4.40
CA PRO A 100 3.25 -20.48 5.16
C PRO A 100 3.45 -20.61 6.67
N LEU A 101 3.56 -19.46 7.34
CA LEU A 101 3.86 -19.40 8.76
C LEU A 101 2.73 -19.98 9.61
N ARG A 102 3.05 -21.01 10.39
CA ARG A 102 2.14 -21.60 11.37
C ARG A 102 2.33 -20.92 12.73
N MET A 103 1.25 -20.40 13.30
CA MET A 103 1.27 -19.71 14.60
C MET A 103 0.43 -20.47 15.62
N ALA A 104 0.93 -20.55 16.86
CA ALA A 104 0.12 -20.97 18.01
C ALA A 104 -0.95 -19.90 18.34
N ARG A 105 -2.02 -20.29 19.05
CA ARG A 105 -3.17 -19.43 19.36
C ARG A 105 -2.80 -18.07 19.94
N ASN A 106 -1.99 -18.03 21.00
CA ASN A 106 -1.60 -16.77 21.66
C ASN A 106 -0.77 -15.87 20.73
N ARG A 107 0.09 -16.45 19.89
CA ARG A 107 0.86 -15.70 18.88
C ARG A 107 -0.05 -15.13 17.80
N TYR A 108 -1.01 -15.92 17.33
CA TYR A 108 -2.02 -15.49 16.36
C TYR A 108 -2.86 -14.33 16.90
N LEU A 109 -3.34 -14.42 18.14
CA LEU A 109 -4.12 -13.35 18.76
C LEU A 109 -3.32 -12.05 18.91
N ARG A 110 -2.06 -12.12 19.36
CA ARG A 110 -1.16 -10.94 19.40
C ARG A 110 -0.92 -10.35 18.01
N HIS A 111 -0.71 -11.20 17.01
CA HIS A 111 -0.55 -10.74 15.63
C HIS A 111 -1.83 -10.07 15.12
N TRP A 112 -2.99 -10.64 15.42
CA TRP A 112 -4.28 -10.09 15.03
C TRP A 112 -4.54 -8.72 15.66
N THR A 113 -4.25 -8.54 16.95
CA THR A 113 -4.44 -7.25 17.62
C THR A 113 -3.53 -6.18 17.05
N ILE A 114 -2.23 -6.48 16.83
CA ILE A 114 -1.28 -5.56 16.20
C ILE A 114 -1.75 -5.18 14.80
N HIS A 115 -2.16 -6.17 13.99
CA HIS A 115 -2.64 -5.93 12.64
C HIS A 115 -3.89 -5.04 12.61
N ARG A 116 -4.84 -5.26 13.52
CA ARG A 116 -6.05 -4.43 13.64
C ARG A 116 -5.74 -3.01 14.09
N ALA A 117 -4.86 -2.85 15.09
CA ALA A 117 -4.39 -1.55 15.54
C ALA A 117 -3.73 -0.77 14.40
N TRP A 118 -2.89 -1.44 13.59
CA TRP A 118 -2.26 -0.84 12.42
C TRP A 118 -3.27 -0.38 11.35
N LEU A 119 -4.27 -1.22 11.04
CA LEU A 119 -5.33 -0.83 10.10
C LEU A 119 -6.12 0.38 10.59
N LEU A 120 -6.44 0.41 11.88
CA LEU A 120 -7.14 1.53 12.51
C LEU A 120 -6.29 2.81 12.47
N PHE A 121 -5.01 2.72 12.82
CA PHE A 121 -4.06 3.83 12.74
C PHE A 121 -3.96 4.38 11.30
N ARG A 122 -3.82 3.52 10.29
CA ARG A 122 -3.79 3.94 8.88
C ARG A 122 -5.09 4.61 8.44
N ARG A 123 -6.24 4.15 8.94
CA ARG A 123 -7.52 4.80 8.68
C ARG A 123 -7.54 6.20 9.27
N GLN A 124 -7.15 6.36 10.54
CA GLN A 124 -7.06 7.66 11.20
C GLN A 124 -6.12 8.63 10.47
N GLN A 125 -4.94 8.17 10.03
CA GLN A 125 -4.02 8.99 9.24
C GLN A 125 -4.62 9.45 7.91
N ARG A 126 -5.36 8.57 7.23
CA ARG A 126 -6.04 8.91 5.98
C ARG A 126 -7.13 9.96 6.20
N GLU A 127 -8.01 9.73 7.17
CA GLU A 127 -9.08 10.66 7.53
C GLU A 127 -8.50 12.02 7.96
N ALA A 128 -7.37 12.04 8.68
CA ALA A 128 -6.69 13.27 9.06
C ALA A 128 -6.16 14.05 7.84
N ARG A 129 -5.52 13.37 6.88
CA ARG A 129 -5.06 13.99 5.63
C ARG A 129 -6.23 14.52 4.79
N GLU A 130 -7.29 13.73 4.63
CA GLU A 130 -8.50 14.12 3.91
C GLU A 130 -9.18 15.34 4.53
N LYS A 131 -9.26 15.40 5.87
CA LYS A 131 -9.77 16.59 6.59
C LYS A 131 -8.90 17.82 6.33
N THR A 132 -7.58 17.70 6.36
CA THR A 132 -6.67 18.81 6.07
C THR A 132 -6.83 19.30 4.63
N TRP A 133 -6.90 18.39 3.66
CA TRP A 133 -7.16 18.74 2.26
C TRP A 133 -8.52 19.42 2.08
N MET A 134 -9.57 18.92 2.73
CA MET A 134 -10.89 19.54 2.68
C MET A 134 -10.87 20.95 3.27
N ARG A 135 -10.15 21.20 4.36
CA ARG A 135 -9.98 22.55 4.93
C ARG A 135 -9.25 23.48 3.97
N GLN A 136 -8.14 23.02 3.37
CA GLN A 136 -7.39 23.80 2.38
C GLN A 136 -8.27 24.15 1.18
N TYR A 137 -9.00 23.16 0.64
CA TYR A 137 -9.93 23.35 -0.47
C TYR A 137 -11.04 24.35 -0.11
N GLN A 138 -11.66 24.23 1.06
CA GLN A 138 -12.67 25.17 1.53
C GLN A 138 -12.11 26.59 1.69
N SER A 139 -10.89 26.73 2.21
CA SER A 139 -10.20 28.01 2.32
C SER A 139 -9.95 28.64 0.95
N MET A 140 -9.44 27.85 0.00
CA MET A 140 -9.22 28.30 -1.38
C MET A 140 -10.52 28.69 -2.06
N ASN A 141 -11.59 27.90 -1.88
CA ASN A 141 -12.90 28.17 -2.46
C ASN A 141 -13.47 29.48 -1.95
N ARG A 142 -13.43 29.72 -0.63
CA ARG A 142 -13.88 30.98 -0.02
C ARG A 142 -13.13 32.18 -0.60
N ALA A 143 -11.80 32.09 -0.67
CA ALA A 143 -10.98 33.16 -1.26
C ALA A 143 -11.31 33.41 -2.75
N CYS A 144 -11.60 32.35 -3.51
CA CYS A 144 -12.00 32.48 -4.92
C CYS A 144 -13.39 33.10 -5.08
N GLU A 145 -14.35 32.75 -4.22
CA GLU A 145 -15.68 33.37 -4.22
C GLU A 145 -15.60 34.85 -3.86
N GLU A 146 -14.80 35.22 -2.86
CA GLU A 146 -14.54 36.63 -2.56
C GLU A 146 -13.92 37.36 -3.76
N LEU A 147 -12.88 36.80 -4.38
CA LEU A 147 -12.25 37.38 -5.58
C LEU A 147 -13.20 37.50 -6.79
N ARG A 148 -14.23 36.67 -6.84
CA ARG A 148 -15.24 36.71 -7.91
C ARG A 148 -16.16 37.91 -7.76
N LEU A 149 -16.48 38.28 -6.51
CA LEU A 149 -17.36 39.39 -6.15
C LEU A 149 -16.61 40.73 -6.01
N THR A 150 -15.28 40.68 -5.84
CA THR A 150 -14.48 41.90 -5.74
C THR A 150 -14.38 42.61 -7.09
N SER A 151 -14.69 43.91 -7.11
CA SER A 151 -14.24 44.81 -8.18
C SER A 151 -12.73 45.04 -8.06
N GLY A 152 -12.02 44.91 -9.19
CA GLY A 152 -10.56 44.92 -9.22
C GLY A 152 -9.98 46.31 -8.95
N PRO A 153 -8.66 46.41 -8.65
CA PRO A 153 -8.03 47.69 -8.35
C PRO A 153 -8.11 48.64 -9.55
N GLY A 154 -8.64 49.85 -9.34
CA GLY A 154 -8.81 50.88 -10.36
C GLY A 154 -10.06 50.67 -11.21
N THR A 155 -9.92 50.75 -12.54
CA THR A 155 -11.04 50.73 -13.50
C THR A 155 -11.41 49.33 -13.99
N ARG A 156 -10.94 48.27 -13.31
CA ARG A 156 -11.19 46.89 -13.75
C ARG A 156 -12.53 46.40 -13.26
N GLU A 157 -13.25 45.70 -14.14
CA GLU A 157 -14.54 45.10 -13.86
C GLU A 157 -14.48 44.00 -12.79
N GLU A 158 -15.63 43.72 -12.19
CA GLU A 158 -15.82 42.66 -11.19
C GLU A 158 -15.36 41.29 -11.73
N GLY A 159 -14.71 40.50 -10.87
CA GLY A 159 -14.25 39.16 -11.21
C GLY A 159 -13.12 39.11 -12.26
N TYR A 160 -12.50 40.24 -12.62
CA TYR A 160 -11.29 40.24 -13.46
C TYR A 160 -10.16 39.40 -12.84
N LEU A 161 -9.86 39.60 -11.55
CA LEU A 161 -8.80 38.86 -10.85
C LEU A 161 -9.12 37.36 -10.76
N PHE A 162 -10.39 37.01 -10.55
CA PHE A 162 -10.84 35.61 -10.55
C PHE A 162 -10.58 34.92 -11.89
N ARG A 163 -10.92 35.56 -13.02
CA ARG A 163 -10.65 35.02 -14.36
C ARG A 163 -9.15 34.81 -14.60
N MET A 164 -8.32 35.77 -14.21
CA MET A 164 -6.86 35.64 -14.30
C MET A 164 -6.32 34.50 -13.43
N ALA A 165 -6.80 34.34 -12.19
CA ALA A 165 -6.38 33.27 -11.28
C ALA A 165 -6.79 31.87 -11.76
N MET A 166 -7.87 31.77 -12.54
CA MET A 166 -8.33 30.50 -13.10
C MET A 166 -7.55 30.05 -14.34
N GLU A 167 -6.73 30.92 -14.95
CA GLU A 167 -5.86 30.54 -16.06
C GLU A 167 -4.88 29.43 -15.66
N LYS A 168 -4.77 28.39 -16.48
CA LYS A 168 -3.87 27.24 -16.24
C LYS A 168 -2.58 27.31 -17.07
N LYS A 169 -2.09 28.52 -17.36
CA LYS A 169 -0.87 28.74 -18.13
C LYS A 169 0.34 28.12 -17.41
N GLY A 170 1.11 27.29 -18.11
CA GLY A 170 2.32 26.66 -17.59
C GLY A 170 2.12 25.51 -16.59
N VAL A 171 0.89 25.25 -16.11
CA VAL A 171 0.62 24.23 -15.08
C VAL A 171 0.86 22.80 -15.58
N TYR A 172 0.39 22.49 -16.79
CA TYR A 172 0.50 21.15 -17.39
C TYR A 172 1.75 20.95 -18.25
N GLY A 173 2.68 21.91 -18.26
CA GLY A 173 3.91 21.83 -19.04
C GLY A 173 5.03 21.09 -18.31
N LEU A 174 6.14 20.83 -19.03
CA LEU A 174 7.37 20.24 -18.48
C LEU A 174 7.96 21.04 -17.30
N LYS A 175 7.71 22.35 -17.26
CA LYS A 175 8.20 23.28 -16.24
C LYS A 175 7.14 23.68 -15.20
N GLY A 176 6.09 22.88 -15.01
CA GLY A 176 4.99 23.20 -14.09
C GLY A 176 5.40 23.24 -12.61
N VAL A 177 6.26 22.30 -12.19
CA VAL A 177 6.85 22.28 -10.84
C VAL A 177 8.38 22.36 -10.97
N PRO A 178 9.04 23.33 -10.32
CA PRO A 178 10.50 23.39 -10.33
C PRO A 178 11.13 22.12 -9.74
N ILE A 179 12.11 21.54 -10.46
CA ILE A 179 12.75 20.27 -10.06
C ILE A 179 13.47 20.37 -8.70
N GLU A 180 13.93 21.57 -8.34
CA GLU A 180 14.57 21.86 -7.06
C GLU A 180 13.62 21.67 -5.87
N TYR A 181 12.32 21.93 -6.05
CA TYR A 181 11.28 21.74 -5.02
C TYR A 181 10.76 20.31 -4.97
N ALA A 182 10.85 19.53 -6.05
CA ALA A 182 10.37 18.16 -6.12
C ALA A 182 11.28 17.14 -5.40
N ARG A 183 12.17 17.60 -4.50
CA ARG A 183 13.09 16.75 -3.73
C ARG A 183 12.31 15.92 -2.70
N ALA A 184 12.58 14.61 -2.68
CA ALA A 184 12.02 13.71 -1.67
C ALA A 184 12.66 13.94 -0.31
N GLN A 185 11.90 13.67 0.76
CA GLN A 185 12.42 13.71 2.12
C GLN A 185 13.42 12.56 2.35
N THR A 186 14.52 12.84 3.04
CA THR A 186 15.56 11.86 3.43
C THR A 186 15.53 11.62 4.93
N GLU A 187 15.95 10.43 5.38
CA GLU A 187 15.96 10.06 6.81
C GLU A 187 16.93 10.94 7.63
N THR A 188 18.12 11.24 7.09
CA THR A 188 19.09 12.16 7.69
C THR A 188 19.31 13.35 6.76
N PRO A 189 19.55 14.56 7.32
CA PRO A 189 19.85 15.72 6.49
C PRO A 189 21.19 15.56 5.76
N PRO A 190 21.38 16.22 4.61
CA PRO A 190 22.69 16.30 3.95
C PRO A 190 23.66 17.17 4.75
N ARG A 191 24.95 17.17 4.36
CA ARG A 191 26.00 18.00 5.00
C ARG A 191 25.64 19.49 5.04
N VAL A 192 25.00 19.99 3.98
CA VAL A 192 24.44 21.34 3.89
C VAL A 192 22.93 21.20 3.71
N PRO A 193 22.13 21.40 4.77
CA PRO A 193 20.68 21.17 4.72
C PRO A 193 19.94 22.21 3.88
N TRP A 194 20.43 23.45 3.88
CA TRP A 194 19.85 24.56 3.16
C TRP A 194 20.95 25.46 2.62
N ASP A 195 20.80 25.91 1.37
CA ASP A 195 21.72 26.84 0.75
C ASP A 195 21.28 28.28 1.06
N HIS A 196 22.03 28.93 1.95
CA HIS A 196 21.81 30.33 2.32
C HIS A 196 22.48 31.31 1.36
N GLU A 197 23.38 30.84 0.49
CA GLU A 197 24.17 31.67 -0.42
C GLU A 197 23.56 31.74 -1.83
N TRP A 198 22.34 31.21 -2.01
CA TRP A 198 21.64 31.20 -3.28
C TRP A 198 21.54 32.61 -3.90
N LYS A 199 21.99 32.74 -5.16
CA LYS A 199 21.92 33.96 -5.96
C LYS A 199 21.13 33.72 -7.24
N ARG A 200 20.39 34.73 -7.67
CA ARG A 200 19.66 34.76 -8.94
C ARG A 200 20.59 35.35 -10.00
N ASP A 201 21.46 34.52 -10.56
CA ASP A 201 22.28 34.88 -11.71
C ASP A 201 21.50 34.72 -13.03
#